data_AF-A0ABD5SZP6-F1
#
_entry.id   AF-A0ABD5SZP6-F1
#
_cell.length_a   1.000
_cell.length_b   1.000
_cell.length_c   1.000
_cell.angle_alpha   90.00
_cell.angle_beta   90.00
_cell.angle_gamma   90.00
#
_symmetry.space_group_name_H-M   'P 1'
#
loop_
_entity.id
_entity.type
_entity.pdbx_description
1 polymer ?
#
loop_
_entity_poly.entity_id
_entity_poly.type
_entity_poly.pdbx_seq_one_letter_code
_entity_poly.pdbx_strand_id
1 'polypeptide(L)'
;EAVATGNDEELNREVQEYVEEVVRTVEPLGDQGDSASGADFGVLWLGLEADYGVYMERSTTLRRSYEGDLSDAFEERLDDLVRAFRLFATGKEYFKTIYYTQEVSQLSRTLLVISLPSILVTASAILAINAQLLPEVWVFGFPPLMSFVATVFTVALAPFLVLTSFMLRLSTVAQRTAGAGPFSVQQ
;
A
#
# COMPACT_ATOMS: atom_id res chain seq x y z
N GLU A 1 2.15 20.56 32.42
CA GLU A 1 3.36 21.40 32.36
C GLU A 1 3.00 22.64 31.57
N ALA A 2 3.46 23.84 31.96
CA ALA A 2 2.99 25.08 31.32
C ALA A 2 3.44 25.12 29.84
N VAL A 3 2.48 25.16 28.92
CA VAL A 3 2.74 25.16 27.47
C VAL A 3 3.31 26.50 27.00
N ALA A 4 2.93 27.58 27.68
CA ALA A 4 3.23 28.95 27.29
C ALA A 4 4.01 29.69 28.38
N THR A 5 4.83 30.66 27.95
CA THR A 5 5.58 31.58 28.83
C THR A 5 4.65 32.63 29.49
N GLY A 6 3.37 32.67 29.09
CA GLY A 6 2.27 33.47 29.63
C GLY A 6 0.93 32.72 29.65
N ASN A 7 -0.12 33.33 30.20
CA ASN A 7 -1.45 32.69 30.35
C ASN A 7 -2.33 32.89 29.10
N ASP A 8 -1.85 32.43 27.94
CA ASP A 8 -2.61 32.51 26.70
C ASP A 8 -3.57 31.32 26.59
N GLU A 9 -4.85 31.57 26.86
CA GLU A 9 -5.91 30.55 26.86
C GLU A 9 -6.19 30.00 25.45
N GLU A 10 -5.87 30.75 24.40
CA GLU A 10 -6.09 30.33 23.02
C GLU A 10 -5.03 29.31 22.58
N LEU A 11 -3.76 29.59 22.86
CA LEU A 11 -2.64 28.68 22.66
C LEU A 11 -2.84 27.36 23.43
N ASN A 12 -3.21 27.42 24.71
CA ASN A 12 -3.43 26.21 25.50
C ASN A 12 -4.53 25.32 24.92
N ARG A 13 -5.60 25.91 24.38
CA ARG A 13 -6.70 25.18 23.75
C ARG A 13 -6.25 24.50 22.45
N GLU A 14 -5.52 25.22 21.60
CA GLU A 14 -5.04 24.69 20.32
C GLU A 14 -4.03 23.55 20.52
N VAL A 15 -3.13 23.69 21.49
CA VAL A 15 -2.19 22.61 21.86
C VAL A 15 -2.93 21.40 22.42
N GLN A 16 -3.93 21.61 23.28
CA GLN A 16 -4.70 20.51 23.85
C GLN A 16 -5.48 19.76 22.76
N GLU A 17 -6.14 20.46 21.85
CA GLU A 17 -6.83 19.85 20.70
C GLU A 17 -5.85 19.05 19.82
N TYR A 18 -4.65 19.59 19.58
CA TYR A 18 -3.62 18.89 18.82
C TYR A 18 -3.14 17.61 19.52
N VAL A 19 -2.87 17.67 20.82
CA VAL A 19 -2.44 16.51 21.60
C VAL A 19 -3.55 15.45 21.66
N GLU A 20 -4.79 15.85 21.91
CA GLU A 20 -5.95 14.93 21.92
C GLU A 20 -6.13 14.24 20.57
N GLU A 21 -5.92 14.95 19.46
CA GLU A 21 -5.99 14.34 18.14
C GLU A 21 -4.86 13.33 17.90
N VAL A 22 -3.63 13.67 18.26
CA VAL A 22 -2.48 12.76 18.14
C VAL A 22 -2.69 11.51 18.99
N VAL A 23 -3.10 11.66 20.25
CA VAL A 23 -3.37 10.54 21.17
C VAL A 23 -4.50 9.67 20.61
N ARG A 24 -5.62 10.25 20.19
CA ARG A 24 -6.75 9.51 19.63
C ARG A 24 -6.37 8.70 18.39
N THR A 25 -5.42 9.18 17.58
CA THR A 25 -4.95 8.46 16.40
C THR A 25 -3.91 7.38 16.75
N VAL A 26 -3.02 7.63 17.70
CA VAL A 26 -1.87 6.75 18.00
C VAL A 26 -2.19 5.69 19.06
N GLU A 27 -2.99 6.01 20.08
CA GLU A 27 -3.32 5.12 21.20
C GLU A 27 -3.98 3.80 20.74
N PRO A 28 -4.95 3.80 19.81
CA PRO A 28 -5.53 2.55 19.30
C PRO A 28 -4.51 1.68 18.55
N LEU A 29 -3.41 2.25 18.03
CA LEU A 29 -2.36 1.53 17.33
C LEU A 29 -1.44 0.80 18.31
N GLY A 30 -1.28 1.31 19.53
CA GLY A 30 -0.50 0.68 20.61
C GLY A 30 -1.22 -0.48 21.28
N ASP A 31 -2.51 -0.32 21.62
CA ASP A 31 -3.32 -1.35 22.29
C ASP A 31 -3.52 -2.63 21.46
N GLN A 32 -3.52 -2.48 20.13
CA GLN A 32 -3.59 -3.62 19.21
C GLN A 32 -2.29 -4.45 19.19
N GLY A 33 -1.16 -3.88 19.62
CA GLY A 33 0.12 -4.57 19.74
C GLY A 33 0.24 -5.47 20.96
N ASP A 34 -0.25 -5.03 22.12
CA ASP A 34 -0.17 -5.80 23.37
C ASP A 34 -1.10 -7.02 23.39
N SER A 35 -2.14 -7.03 22.55
CA SER A 35 -3.13 -8.11 22.46
C SER A 35 -2.76 -9.21 21.45
N ALA A 36 -1.72 -9.01 20.63
CA ALA A 36 -1.46 -9.83 19.45
C ALA A 36 -0.13 -10.58 19.53
N SER A 37 -0.08 -11.64 20.34
CA SER A 37 1.09 -12.55 20.45
C SER A 37 1.38 -13.40 19.18
N GLY A 38 0.95 -12.97 17.99
CA GLY A 38 1.13 -13.71 16.74
C GLY A 38 0.73 -12.99 15.44
N ALA A 39 0.47 -11.67 15.48
CA ALA A 39 0.11 -10.89 14.29
C ALA A 39 1.09 -9.72 14.06
N ASP A 40 2.39 -9.99 14.13
CA ASP A 40 3.48 -8.99 14.07
C ASP A 40 3.41 -8.04 12.86
N PHE A 41 2.87 -8.49 11.72
CA PHE A 41 2.85 -7.65 10.51
C PHE A 41 1.62 -6.74 10.42
N GLY A 42 0.47 -7.18 10.94
CA GLY A 42 -0.80 -6.45 10.83
C GLY A 42 -0.85 -5.21 11.72
N VAL A 43 -0.33 -5.33 12.95
CA VAL A 43 -0.24 -4.22 13.90
C VAL A 43 0.77 -3.18 13.42
N LEU A 44 1.94 -3.64 12.94
CA LEU A 44 2.95 -2.76 12.38
C LEU A 44 2.37 -1.98 11.18
N TRP A 45 1.69 -2.67 10.27
CA TRP A 45 1.06 -2.03 9.12
C TRP A 45 0.01 -0.98 9.53
N LEU A 46 -0.79 -1.25 10.56
CA LEU A 46 -1.79 -0.31 11.06
C LEU A 46 -1.14 0.96 11.64
N GLY A 47 -0.05 0.80 12.39
CA GLY A 47 0.80 1.90 12.86
C GLY A 47 1.30 2.75 11.69
N LEU A 48 1.84 2.10 10.67
CA LEU A 48 2.41 2.74 9.49
C LEU A 48 1.37 3.34 8.53
N GLU A 49 0.08 2.97 8.63
CA GLU A 49 -0.97 3.48 7.73
C GLU A 49 -1.31 4.95 8.04
N ALA A 50 -1.11 5.40 9.28
CA ALA A 50 -1.34 6.79 9.69
C ALA A 50 -0.56 7.79 8.80
N ASP A 51 -1.18 8.95 8.56
CA ASP A 51 -0.55 10.05 7.82
C ASP A 51 0.24 10.96 8.77
N TYR A 52 1.48 10.57 9.03
CA TYR A 52 2.42 11.34 9.84
C TYR A 52 2.82 12.68 9.19
N GLY A 53 2.58 12.85 7.88
CA GLY A 53 2.84 14.09 7.15
C GLY A 53 2.03 15.26 7.70
N VAL A 54 0.72 15.02 7.90
CA VAL A 54 -0.22 16.00 8.43
C VAL A 54 0.18 16.47 9.83
N TYR A 55 0.64 15.56 10.69
CA TYR A 55 1.07 15.91 12.05
C TYR A 55 2.40 16.70 12.07
N MET A 56 3.32 16.41 11.16
CA MET A 56 4.56 17.18 11.00
C MET A 56 4.29 18.61 10.49
N GLU A 57 3.37 18.76 9.52
CA GLU A 57 2.96 20.07 9.02
C GLU A 57 2.26 20.89 10.11
N ARG A 58 1.32 20.28 10.84
CA ARG A 58 0.62 20.94 11.94
C ARG A 58 1.55 21.35 13.09
N SER A 59 2.53 20.52 13.44
CA SER A 59 3.59 20.87 14.39
C SER A 59 4.41 22.09 13.92
N THR A 60 4.73 22.13 12.62
CA THR A 60 5.47 23.26 12.03
C THR A 60 4.64 24.55 12.02
N THR A 61 3.35 24.44 11.71
CA THR A 61 2.42 25.57 11.74
C THR A 61 2.25 26.11 13.16
N LEU A 62 2.04 25.24 14.15
CA LEU A 62 1.93 25.63 15.57
C LEU A 62 3.17 26.40 16.04
N ARG A 63 4.37 25.92 15.67
CA ARG A 63 5.63 26.61 16.00
C ARG A 63 5.75 28.00 15.36
N ARG A 64 5.30 28.15 14.12
CA ARG A 64 5.33 29.45 13.42
C ARG A 64 4.29 30.43 13.94
N SER A 65 3.12 29.94 14.34
CA SER A 65 2.02 30.79 14.82
C SER A 65 2.30 31.42 16.19
N TYR A 66 3.09 30.75 17.03
CA TYR A 66 3.37 31.16 18.42
C TYR A 66 4.88 31.29 18.69
N GLU A 67 5.65 31.68 17.67
CA GLU A 67 7.10 31.83 17.75
C GLU A 67 7.47 32.83 18.86
N GLY A 68 8.18 32.37 19.89
CA GLY A 68 8.58 33.18 21.04
C GLY A 68 7.61 33.17 22.24
N ASP A 69 6.41 32.62 22.10
CA ASP A 69 5.43 32.47 23.18
C ASP A 69 5.41 31.05 23.79
N LEU A 70 5.99 30.08 23.08
CA LEU A 70 6.20 28.72 23.54
C LEU A 70 7.34 28.65 24.55
N SER A 71 7.20 27.79 25.56
CA SER A 71 8.31 27.50 26.48
C SER A 71 9.37 26.62 25.81
N ASP A 72 10.65 26.83 26.14
CA ASP A 72 11.77 26.00 25.65
C ASP A 72 11.53 24.50 25.87
N ALA A 73 10.94 24.13 27.01
CA ALA A 73 10.62 22.74 27.34
C ALA A 73 9.55 22.16 26.41
N PHE A 74 8.55 22.94 26.03
CA PHE A 74 7.52 22.50 25.09
C PHE A 74 8.08 22.36 23.67
N GLU A 75 8.92 23.31 23.23
CA GLU A 75 9.58 23.22 21.93
C GLU A 75 10.44 21.96 21.81
N GLU A 76 11.20 21.60 22.85
CA GLU A 76 11.99 20.36 22.87
C GLU A 76 11.11 19.11 22.74
N ARG A 77 9.97 19.06 23.43
CA ARG A 77 9.01 17.95 23.33
C ARG A 77 8.33 17.87 21.96
N LEU A 78 8.04 19.01 21.35
CA LEU A 78 7.48 19.07 20.01
C LEU A 78 8.50 18.55 18.98
N ASP A 79 9.78 18.88 19.14
CA ASP A 79 10.87 18.36 18.30
C ASP A 79 11.06 16.84 18.48
N ASP A 80 10.94 16.31 19.70
CA ASP A 80 10.90 14.86 19.94
C ASP A 80 9.76 14.18 19.18
N LEU A 81 8.56 14.76 19.24
CA LEU A 81 7.38 14.24 18.57
C LEU A 81 7.54 14.24 17.04
N VAL A 82 8.04 15.34 16.47
CA VAL A 82 8.34 15.44 15.03
C VAL A 82 9.41 14.43 14.61
N ARG A 83 10.44 14.22 15.43
CA ARG A 83 11.45 13.17 15.18
C ARG A 83 10.84 11.77 15.16
N ALA A 84 9.93 11.48 16.09
CA ALA A 84 9.21 10.21 16.12
C ALA A 84 8.35 10.02 14.84
N PHE A 85 7.55 11.02 14.46
CA PHE A 85 6.76 10.98 13.23
C PHE A 85 7.61 10.78 11.97
N ARG A 86 8.77 11.42 11.90
CA ARG A 86 9.71 11.24 10.79
C ARG A 86 10.25 9.82 10.71
N LEU A 87 10.51 9.19 11.85
CA LEU A 87 10.95 7.78 11.90
C LEU A 87 9.86 6.85 11.35
N PHE A 88 8.61 7.03 11.77
CA PHE A 88 7.48 6.24 11.26
C PHE A 88 7.22 6.48 9.76
N ALA A 89 7.27 7.74 9.32
CA ALA A 89 7.14 8.08 7.89
C ALA A 89 8.24 7.43 7.04
N THR A 90 9.48 7.44 7.53
CA THR A 90 10.61 6.78 6.85
C THR A 90 10.45 5.27 6.83
N GLY A 91 10.00 4.68 7.95
CA GLY A 91 9.64 3.26 8.03
C GLY A 91 8.59 2.88 6.99
N LYS A 92 7.56 3.72 6.80
CA LYS A 92 6.46 3.49 5.85
C LYS A 92 6.96 3.33 4.43
N GLU A 93 7.83 4.23 4.00
CA GLU A 93 8.42 4.17 2.67
C GLU A 93 9.35 2.96 2.48
N TYR A 94 10.07 2.56 3.55
CA TYR A 94 10.88 1.35 3.51
C TYR A 94 10.02 0.08 3.38
N PHE A 95 8.97 -0.06 4.19
CA PHE A 95 8.02 -1.17 4.10
C PHE A 95 7.29 -1.22 2.76
N LYS A 96 6.90 -0.05 2.24
CA LYS A 96 6.31 0.09 0.90
C LYS A 96 7.26 -0.50 -0.14
N THR A 97 8.54 -0.15 -0.08
CA THR A 97 9.56 -0.70 -0.99
C THR A 97 9.69 -2.21 -0.90
N ILE A 98 9.74 -2.78 0.31
CA ILE A 98 9.79 -4.25 0.51
C ILE A 98 8.53 -4.92 -0.05
N TYR A 99 7.35 -4.38 0.24
CA TYR A 99 6.09 -4.92 -0.26
C TYR A 99 6.06 -4.93 -1.79
N TYR A 100 6.38 -3.81 -2.44
CA TYR A 100 6.39 -3.71 -3.90
C TYR A 100 7.40 -4.68 -4.53
N THR A 101 8.60 -4.80 -3.96
CA THR A 101 9.62 -5.72 -4.49
C THR A 101 9.21 -7.18 -4.34
N GLN A 102 8.61 -7.57 -3.22
CA GLN A 102 8.11 -8.93 -3.02
C GLN A 102 6.94 -9.26 -3.95
N GLU A 103 6.03 -8.31 -4.15
CA GLU A 103 4.87 -8.45 -5.03
C GLU A 103 5.29 -8.59 -6.51
N VAL A 104 6.25 -7.77 -6.96
CA VAL A 104 6.83 -7.87 -8.32
C VAL A 104 7.55 -9.21 -8.52
N SER A 105 8.30 -9.67 -7.51
CA SER A 105 8.99 -10.97 -7.58
C SER A 105 7.99 -12.13 -7.69
N GLN A 106 6.91 -12.11 -6.91
CA GLN A 106 5.83 -13.10 -6.98
C GLN A 106 5.13 -13.08 -8.33
N LEU A 107 4.86 -11.91 -8.91
CA LEU A 107 4.32 -11.80 -10.27
C LEU A 107 5.24 -12.47 -11.27
N SER A 108 6.52 -12.13 -11.27
CA SER A 108 7.49 -12.66 -12.23
C SER A 108 7.51 -14.20 -12.18
N ARG A 109 7.57 -14.78 -10.98
CA ARG A 109 7.52 -16.23 -10.77
C ARG A 109 6.21 -16.83 -11.29
N THR A 110 5.08 -16.21 -10.97
CA THR A 110 3.75 -16.70 -11.38
C THR A 110 3.58 -16.64 -12.89
N LEU A 111 4.01 -15.54 -13.51
CA LEU A 111 3.95 -15.34 -14.95
C LEU A 111 4.82 -16.37 -15.67
N LEU A 112 6.04 -16.64 -15.19
CA LEU A 112 6.91 -17.67 -15.76
C LEU A 112 6.27 -19.06 -15.72
N VAL A 113 5.70 -19.44 -14.58
CA VAL A 113 5.06 -20.76 -14.37
C VAL A 113 3.80 -20.92 -15.23
N ILE A 114 3.06 -19.85 -15.49
CA ILE A 114 1.81 -19.91 -16.28
C ILE A 114 2.06 -19.73 -17.79
N SER A 115 3.01 -18.87 -18.16
CA SER A 115 3.30 -18.57 -19.57
C SER A 115 3.94 -19.75 -20.28
N LEU A 116 4.86 -20.46 -19.63
CA LEU A 116 5.57 -21.57 -20.29
C LEU A 116 4.62 -22.71 -20.72
N PRO A 117 3.72 -23.23 -19.85
CA PRO A 117 2.71 -24.20 -20.27
C PRO A 117 1.75 -23.63 -21.31
N SER A 118 1.36 -22.36 -21.19
CA SER A 118 0.47 -21.70 -22.14
C SER A 118 1.06 -21.67 -23.57
N ILE A 119 2.35 -21.33 -23.68
CA ILE A 119 3.09 -21.35 -24.95
C ILE A 119 3.19 -22.78 -25.49
N LEU A 120 3.53 -23.77 -24.64
CA LEU A 120 3.62 -25.17 -25.04
C LEU A 120 2.29 -25.68 -25.58
N VAL A 121 1.18 -25.45 -24.86
CA VAL A 121 -0.16 -25.84 -25.30
C VAL A 121 -0.51 -25.18 -26.63
N THR A 122 -0.22 -23.89 -26.78
CA THR A 122 -0.50 -23.15 -28.01
C THR A 122 0.33 -23.69 -29.19
N ALA A 123 1.62 -23.94 -29.00
CA ALA A 123 2.49 -24.50 -30.03
C ALA A 123 2.07 -25.92 -30.43
N SER A 124 1.77 -26.78 -29.45
CA SER A 124 1.25 -28.13 -29.69
C SER A 124 -0.10 -28.09 -30.40
N ALA A 125 -0.97 -27.15 -30.09
CA ALA A 125 -2.26 -26.99 -30.77
C ALA A 125 -2.10 -26.59 -32.24
N ILE A 126 -1.17 -25.67 -32.56
CA ILE A 126 -0.87 -25.30 -33.95
C ILE A 126 -0.40 -26.55 -34.72
N LEU A 127 0.49 -27.35 -34.13
CA LEU A 127 0.99 -28.58 -34.75
C LEU A 127 -0.13 -29.61 -34.96
N ALA A 128 -1.01 -29.79 -33.96
CA ALA A 128 -2.15 -30.69 -34.04
C ALA A 128 -3.14 -30.29 -35.14
N ILE A 129 -3.42 -28.98 -35.28
CA ILE A 129 -4.26 -28.45 -36.36
C ILE A 129 -3.62 -28.72 -37.73
N ASN A 130 -2.32 -28.47 -37.88
CA ASN A 130 -1.61 -28.68 -39.14
C ASN A 130 -1.55 -30.16 -39.55
N ALA A 131 -1.44 -31.07 -38.58
CA ALA A 131 -1.47 -32.51 -38.80
C ALA A 131 -2.89 -33.10 -38.88
N GLN A 132 -3.94 -32.27 -38.82
CA GLN A 132 -5.35 -32.68 -38.79
C GLN A 132 -5.68 -33.67 -37.66
N LEU A 133 -4.92 -33.61 -36.56
CA LEU A 133 -5.11 -34.40 -35.34
C LEU A 133 -6.10 -33.69 -34.40
N LEU A 134 -7.33 -33.52 -34.88
CA LEU A 134 -8.38 -32.87 -34.11
C LEU A 134 -9.21 -33.92 -33.35
N PRO A 135 -9.59 -33.66 -32.09
CA PRO A 135 -10.54 -34.51 -31.39
C PRO A 135 -11.89 -34.53 -32.13
N GLU A 136 -12.54 -35.68 -32.24
CA GLU A 136 -13.90 -35.80 -32.83
C GLU A 136 -15.03 -35.44 -31.84
N VAL A 137 -14.71 -34.63 -30.82
CA VAL A 137 -15.63 -34.34 -29.71
C VAL A 137 -16.43 -33.08 -30.04
N TRP A 138 -17.75 -33.23 -30.12
CA TRP A 138 -18.68 -32.10 -30.24
C TRP A 138 -19.02 -31.58 -28.86
N VAL A 139 -18.82 -30.28 -28.67
CA VAL A 139 -19.06 -29.61 -27.39
C VAL A 139 -20.16 -28.58 -27.59
N PHE A 140 -21.28 -28.70 -26.86
CA PHE A 140 -22.43 -27.79 -26.95
C PHE A 140 -22.97 -27.54 -28.38
N GLY A 141 -22.86 -28.53 -29.27
CA GLY A 141 -23.30 -28.42 -30.68
C GLY A 141 -22.35 -27.63 -31.58
N PHE A 142 -21.18 -27.20 -31.08
CA PHE A 142 -20.15 -26.55 -31.89
C PHE A 142 -19.26 -27.58 -32.60
N PRO A 143 -18.76 -27.25 -33.82
CA PRO A 143 -17.77 -28.06 -34.51
C PRO A 143 -16.53 -28.30 -33.64
N PRO A 144 -15.92 -29.49 -33.66
CA PRO A 144 -14.78 -29.82 -32.80
C PRO A 144 -13.61 -28.84 -32.95
N LEU A 145 -13.32 -28.40 -34.19
CA LEU A 145 -12.29 -27.40 -34.47
C LEU A 145 -12.54 -26.08 -33.73
N MET A 146 -13.77 -25.56 -33.75
CA MET A 146 -14.10 -24.30 -33.07
C MET A 146 -13.93 -24.42 -31.55
N SER A 147 -14.42 -25.52 -30.97
CA SER A 147 -14.30 -25.76 -29.53
C SER A 147 -12.83 -25.93 -29.08
N PHE A 148 -12.02 -26.59 -29.90
CA PHE A 148 -10.59 -26.77 -29.67
C PHE A 148 -9.85 -25.43 -29.71
N VAL A 149 -10.06 -24.64 -30.76
CA VAL A 149 -9.44 -23.32 -30.91
C VAL A 149 -9.85 -22.39 -29.76
N ALA A 150 -11.13 -22.38 -29.37
CA ALA A 150 -11.60 -21.57 -28.23
C ALA A 150 -10.93 -21.97 -26.90
N THR A 151 -10.75 -23.27 -26.67
CA THR A 151 -10.06 -23.78 -25.48
C THR A 151 -8.60 -23.38 -25.46
N VAL A 152 -7.88 -23.61 -26.56
CA VAL A 152 -6.47 -23.23 -26.70
C VAL A 152 -6.31 -21.73 -26.56
N PHE A 153 -7.19 -20.93 -27.17
CA PHE A 153 -7.18 -19.48 -27.05
C PHE A 153 -7.37 -19.01 -25.61
N THR A 154 -8.25 -19.67 -24.85
CA THR A 154 -8.44 -19.38 -23.42
C THR A 154 -7.17 -19.66 -22.61
N VAL A 155 -6.50 -20.79 -22.88
CA VAL A 155 -5.20 -21.12 -22.26
C VAL A 155 -4.11 -20.12 -22.66
N ALA A 156 -4.10 -19.68 -23.92
CA ALA A 156 -3.18 -18.65 -24.44
C ALA A 156 -3.36 -17.30 -23.74
N LEU A 157 -4.60 -16.97 -23.34
CA LEU A 157 -4.92 -15.70 -22.67
C LEU A 157 -4.61 -15.70 -21.17
N ALA A 158 -4.48 -16.88 -20.53
CA ALA A 158 -4.22 -17.02 -19.10
C ALA A 158 -3.07 -16.15 -18.56
N PRO A 159 -1.85 -16.14 -19.15
CA PRO A 159 -0.76 -15.29 -18.64
C PRO A 159 -1.08 -13.79 -18.73
N PHE A 160 -1.81 -13.38 -19.76
CA PHE A 160 -2.25 -11.99 -19.90
C PHE A 160 -3.25 -11.61 -18.80
N LEU A 161 -4.23 -12.47 -18.52
CA LEU A 161 -5.21 -12.24 -17.45
C LEU A 161 -4.54 -12.14 -16.08
N VAL A 162 -3.54 -12.96 -15.80
CA VAL A 162 -2.74 -12.90 -14.56
C VAL A 162 -2.02 -11.55 -14.46
N LEU A 163 -1.37 -11.12 -15.55
CA LEU A 163 -0.73 -9.81 -15.61
C LEU A 163 -1.73 -8.67 -15.37
N THR A 164 -2.89 -8.70 -16.03
CA THR A 164 -3.94 -7.68 -15.85
C THR A 164 -4.45 -7.65 -14.42
N SER A 165 -4.75 -8.80 -13.82
CA SER A 165 -5.20 -8.90 -12.43
C SER A 165 -4.18 -8.30 -11.47
N PHE A 166 -2.89 -8.57 -11.71
CA PHE A 166 -1.81 -7.99 -10.90
C PHE A 166 -1.73 -6.47 -11.07
N MET A 167 -1.78 -5.97 -12.31
CA MET A 167 -1.73 -4.53 -12.58
C MET A 167 -2.90 -3.78 -11.96
N LEU A 168 -4.10 -4.38 -11.97
CA LEU A 168 -5.27 -3.81 -11.28
C LEU A 168 -5.08 -3.79 -9.75
N ARG A 169 -4.58 -4.88 -9.15
CA ARG A 169 -4.27 -4.91 -7.71
C ARG A 169 -3.21 -3.87 -7.36
N LEU A 170 -2.16 -3.76 -8.17
CA LEU A 170 -1.09 -2.78 -7.98
C LEU A 170 -1.62 -1.35 -8.08
N SER A 171 -2.46 -1.07 -9.09
CA SER A 171 -3.10 0.22 -9.27
C SER A 171 -4.03 0.56 -8.10
N THR A 172 -4.79 -0.41 -7.61
CA THR A 172 -5.68 -0.23 -6.45
C THR A 172 -4.89 0.09 -5.18
N VAL A 173 -3.80 -0.65 -4.93
CA VAL A 173 -2.91 -0.39 -3.79
C VAL A 173 -2.20 0.96 -3.94
N ALA A 174 -1.73 1.29 -5.14
CA ALA A 174 -1.11 2.57 -5.43
C ALA A 174 -2.09 3.73 -5.20
N GLN A 175 -3.35 3.63 -5.65
CA GLN A 175 -4.38 4.64 -5.41
C GLN A 175 -4.70 4.78 -3.91
N ARG A 176 -4.79 3.68 -3.15
CA ARG A 176 -5.00 3.75 -1.69
C ARG A 176 -3.81 4.27 -0.90
N THR A 177 -2.60 4.07 -1.40
CA THR A 177 -1.36 4.53 -0.74
C THR A 177 -0.83 5.84 -1.32
N ALA A 178 -1.53 6.43 -2.29
CA ALA A 178 -1.29 7.77 -2.80
C ALA A 178 -1.86 8.86 -1.87
N GLY A 179 -2.01 8.56 -0.57
CA GLY A 179 -2.14 9.57 0.46
C GLY A 179 -0.97 10.54 0.30
N ALA A 180 -1.30 11.80 0.06
CA ALA A 180 -0.37 12.88 -0.18
C ALA A 180 0.59 13.01 1.01
N GLY A 181 1.72 12.31 0.96
CA GLY A 181 2.85 12.64 1.83
C GLY A 181 3.22 14.11 1.63
N PRO A 182 3.98 14.73 2.55
CA PRO A 182 4.31 16.16 2.56
C PRO A 182 5.13 16.65 1.34
N PHE A 183 5.28 15.81 0.30
CA PHE A 183 5.98 16.06 -0.96
C PHE A 183 5.08 15.92 -2.20
N SER A 184 3.74 15.86 -2.07
CA SER A 184 2.88 15.95 -3.26
C SER A 184 2.91 17.38 -3.81
N VAL A 185 3.85 17.64 -4.71
CA VAL A 185 3.87 18.85 -5.51
C VAL A 185 2.71 18.72 -6.50
N GLN A 186 1.60 19.40 -6.22
CA GLN A 186 0.57 19.64 -7.23
C GLN A 186 1.22 20.47 -8.34
N GLN A 187 1.40 19.85 -9.52
CA GLN A 187 1.62 20.56 -10.77
C GLN A 187 0.30 20.60 -11.55
#